data_AF-A0A1G1ER91-F1
#
_entry.id   AF-A0A1G1ER91-F1
#
_cell.length_a   1.000
_cell.length_b   1.000
_cell.length_c   1.000
_cell.angle_alpha   90.00
_cell.angle_beta   90.00
_cell.angle_gamma   90.00
#
_symmetry.space_group_name_H-M   'P 1'
#
loop_
_entity.id
_entity.type
_entity.pdbx_description
1 polymer ?
#
loop_
_entity_poly.entity_id
_entity_poly.type
_entity_poly.pdbx_seq_one_letter_code
_entity_poly.pdbx_strand_id
1 'polypeptide(L)'
;MNIIRSVKEMKEWSGQAQGRIGFVPTMGYLHEGHLSLVKKSKISCDFTVASIFVNPAQFGANEDLSSYPADLESDKEKLEAAGVDVLFLPTRNEIYPEGYKTYVNVEEITERLCGKKRPAHFRGVTTVVVKLFNIVRPHIAFFGEKDWQQLIVIRTMVRDLNMDVIIEELPI
;
A
#
# COMPACT_ATOMS: atom_id res chain seq x y z
N MET A 1 0.11 -14.49 -12.78
CA MET A 1 0.03 -13.78 -11.46
C MET A 1 -1.04 -14.44 -10.58
N ASN A 2 -0.80 -14.71 -9.29
CA ASN A 2 -1.84 -15.20 -8.37
C ASN A 2 -2.68 -14.01 -7.83
N ILE A 3 -4.00 -14.14 -7.76
CA ILE A 3 -4.89 -13.08 -7.24
C ILE A 3 -5.49 -13.52 -5.92
N ILE A 4 -5.07 -12.87 -4.84
CA ILE A 4 -5.53 -13.16 -3.47
C ILE A 4 -6.48 -12.05 -3.01
N ARG A 5 -7.64 -12.42 -2.47
CA ARG A 5 -8.67 -11.45 -2.06
C ARG A 5 -8.92 -11.39 -0.56
N SER A 6 -8.52 -12.42 0.18
CA SER A 6 -8.74 -12.46 1.63
C SER A 6 -7.46 -12.17 2.42
N VAL A 7 -7.60 -11.53 3.58
CA VAL A 7 -6.49 -11.30 4.51
C VAL A 7 -5.90 -12.62 5.00
N LYS A 8 -6.74 -13.62 5.22
CA LYS A 8 -6.33 -14.95 5.69
C LYS A 8 -5.39 -15.60 4.67
N GLU A 9 -5.82 -15.70 3.42
CA GLU A 9 -5.05 -16.32 2.34
C GLU A 9 -3.75 -15.56 2.07
N MET A 10 -3.77 -14.23 2.12
CA MET A 10 -2.54 -13.43 1.93
C MET A 10 -1.52 -13.70 3.03
N LYS A 11 -1.97 -13.81 4.29
CA LYS A 11 -1.10 -14.16 5.42
C LYS A 11 -0.56 -15.58 5.32
N GLU A 12 -1.38 -16.53 4.87
CA GLU A 12 -0.97 -17.92 4.64
C GLU A 12 0.09 -18.00 3.55
N TRP A 13 -0.13 -17.33 2.41
CA TRP A 13 0.84 -17.26 1.32
C TRP A 13 2.16 -16.63 1.77
N SER A 14 2.11 -15.46 2.43
CA SER A 14 3.32 -14.78 2.92
C SER A 14 4.05 -15.58 3.99
N GLY A 15 3.36 -16.38 4.80
CA GLY A 15 3.96 -17.25 5.80
C GLY A 15 4.65 -18.49 5.23
N GLN A 16 4.31 -18.88 4.00
CA GLN A 16 4.90 -20.03 3.30
C GLN A 16 6.00 -19.60 2.30
N ALA A 17 6.03 -18.34 1.91
CA ALA A 17 7.01 -17.80 0.98
C ALA A 17 8.44 -17.96 1.54
N GLN A 18 9.28 -18.69 0.80
CA GLN A 18 10.70 -18.85 1.12
C GLN A 18 11.51 -17.88 0.26
N GLY A 19 11.73 -16.67 0.78
CA GLY A 19 12.47 -15.63 0.08
C GLY A 19 12.06 -14.23 0.50
N ARG A 20 12.75 -13.26 -0.07
CA ARG A 20 12.48 -11.84 0.14
C ARG A 20 11.22 -11.43 -0.60
N ILE A 21 10.27 -10.86 0.13
CA ILE A 21 9.02 -10.32 -0.40
C ILE A 21 9.18 -8.80 -0.56
N GLY A 22 9.08 -8.34 -1.80
CA GLY A 22 8.92 -6.94 -2.17
C GLY A 22 7.44 -6.58 -2.30
N PHE A 23 7.05 -5.38 -1.84
CA PHE A 23 5.66 -4.95 -1.84
C PHE A 23 5.44 -3.56 -2.42
N VAL A 24 4.48 -3.45 -3.35
CA VAL A 24 4.06 -2.20 -3.98
C VAL A 24 2.60 -1.93 -3.61
N PRO A 25 2.31 -1.15 -2.55
CA PRO A 25 0.95 -0.77 -2.21
C PRO A 25 0.43 0.31 -3.18
N THR A 26 -0.70 0.04 -3.84
CA THR A 26 -1.35 1.01 -4.75
C THR A 26 -2.86 1.09 -4.51
N MET A 27 -3.48 2.12 -5.08
CA MET A 27 -4.94 2.24 -5.16
C MET A 27 -5.50 1.85 -6.53
N GLY A 28 -4.69 1.23 -7.41
CA GLY A 28 -5.06 0.97 -8.81
C GLY A 28 -4.94 2.19 -9.71
N TYR A 29 -5.50 2.08 -10.92
CA TYR A 29 -5.32 3.01 -12.04
C TYR A 29 -3.85 3.25 -12.36
N LEU A 30 -3.18 2.14 -12.69
CA LEU A 30 -1.73 2.05 -12.79
C LEU A 30 -1.21 2.77 -14.03
N HIS A 31 -0.04 3.37 -13.85
CA HIS A 31 0.73 4.11 -14.84
C HIS A 31 2.21 3.77 -14.71
N GLU A 32 3.07 4.26 -15.60
CA GLU A 32 4.49 3.90 -15.65
C GLU A 32 5.23 4.09 -14.31
N GLY A 33 4.89 5.12 -13.54
CA GLY A 33 5.43 5.29 -12.19
C GLY A 33 5.14 4.12 -11.24
N HIS A 34 3.96 3.51 -11.28
CA HIS A 34 3.69 2.31 -10.49
C HIS A 34 4.48 1.10 -11.02
N LEU A 35 4.61 0.98 -12.34
CA LEU A 35 5.32 -0.12 -12.96
C LEU A 35 6.83 -0.03 -12.75
N SER A 36 7.41 1.17 -12.57
CA SER A 36 8.82 1.32 -12.19
C SER A 36 9.10 0.77 -10.79
N LEU A 37 8.18 0.97 -9.84
CA LEU A 37 8.25 0.37 -8.50
C LEU A 37 8.20 -1.16 -8.57
N VAL A 38 7.30 -1.71 -9.38
CA VAL A 38 7.22 -3.17 -9.62
C VAL A 38 8.52 -3.71 -10.21
N LYS A 39 9.06 -3.05 -11.25
CA LYS A 39 10.33 -3.44 -11.88
C LYS A 39 11.47 -3.47 -10.86
N LYS A 40 11.57 -2.45 -10.00
CA LYS A 40 12.58 -2.40 -8.93
C LYS A 40 12.38 -3.50 -7.89
N SER A 41 11.13 -3.81 -7.53
CA SER A 41 10.80 -4.94 -6.66
C SER A 41 11.27 -6.27 -7.24
N LYS A 42 11.02 -6.55 -8.53
CA LYS A 42 11.47 -7.76 -9.22
C LYS A 42 12.99 -7.93 -9.27
N ILE A 43 13.74 -6.83 -9.28
CA ILE A 43 15.21 -6.85 -9.25
C ILE A 43 15.73 -7.16 -7.83
N SER A 44 15.02 -6.72 -6.79
CA SER A 44 15.54 -6.67 -5.42
C SER A 44 15.02 -7.80 -4.52
N CYS A 45 13.99 -8.52 -4.96
CA CYS A 45 13.23 -9.48 -4.15
C CYS A 45 12.90 -10.75 -4.96
N ASP A 46 12.77 -11.88 -4.26
CA ASP A 46 12.41 -13.18 -4.86
C ASP A 46 10.93 -13.19 -5.29
N PHE A 47 10.07 -12.54 -4.50
CA PHE A 47 8.66 -12.38 -4.79
C PHE A 47 8.26 -10.91 -4.77
N THR A 48 7.39 -10.52 -5.68
CA THR A 48 6.76 -9.20 -5.75
C THR A 48 5.27 -9.31 -5.58
N VAL A 49 4.78 -8.63 -4.54
CA VAL A 49 3.36 -8.46 -4.23
C VAL A 49 2.96 -7.03 -4.60
N ALA A 50 1.88 -6.87 -5.34
CA ALA A 50 1.22 -5.58 -5.50
C ALA A 50 -0.13 -5.61 -4.80
N SER A 51 -0.57 -4.52 -4.18
CA SER A 51 -1.97 -4.39 -3.76
C SER A 51 -2.69 -3.35 -4.59
N ILE A 52 -3.96 -3.62 -4.89
CA ILE A 52 -4.90 -2.61 -5.38
C ILE A 52 -6.01 -2.50 -4.35
N PHE A 53 -6.04 -1.37 -3.63
CA PHE A 53 -7.08 -1.09 -2.65
C PHE A 53 -7.29 0.41 -2.52
N VAL A 54 -8.42 0.91 -3.03
CA VAL A 54 -8.83 2.30 -2.82
C VAL A 54 -9.27 2.45 -1.37
N ASN A 55 -8.43 3.06 -0.53
CA ASN A 55 -8.63 3.13 0.91
C ASN A 55 -9.62 4.24 1.29
N PRO A 56 -10.87 3.95 1.69
CA PRO A 56 -11.85 4.99 2.02
C PRO A 56 -11.42 5.86 3.22
N ALA A 57 -10.61 5.33 4.14
CA ALA A 57 -10.23 6.04 5.36
C ALA A 57 -9.31 7.25 5.13
N GLN A 58 -8.70 7.36 3.95
CA GLN A 58 -7.83 8.49 3.60
C GLN A 58 -8.52 9.57 2.76
N PHE A 59 -9.82 9.42 2.47
CA PHE A 59 -10.62 10.42 1.76
C PHE A 59 -11.42 11.24 2.77
N GLY A 60 -11.40 12.56 2.64
CA GLY A 60 -12.23 13.47 3.41
C GLY A 60 -13.71 13.46 2.98
N ALA A 61 -14.60 14.06 3.77
CA ALA A 61 -16.03 14.12 3.45
C ALA A 61 -16.35 14.84 2.12
N ASN A 62 -15.46 15.75 1.69
CA ASN A 62 -15.59 16.50 0.43
C ASN A 62 -14.78 15.87 -0.71
N GLU A 63 -14.13 14.72 -0.49
CA GLU A 63 -13.36 14.03 -1.51
C GLU A 63 -14.18 12.87 -2.05
N ASP A 64 -14.48 12.93 -3.34
CA ASP A 64 -15.36 11.96 -3.96
C ASP A 64 -14.61 10.64 -4.23
N LEU A 65 -14.77 9.70 -3.29
CA LEU A 65 -14.31 8.33 -3.44
C LEU A 65 -14.93 7.66 -4.68
N SER A 66 -16.15 8.02 -5.06
CA SER A 66 -16.87 7.41 -6.18
C SER A 66 -16.35 7.85 -7.54
N SER A 67 -15.67 9.01 -7.61
CA SER A 67 -15.00 9.48 -8.82
C SER A 67 -13.54 9.01 -8.94
N TYR A 68 -13.03 8.20 -8.00
CA TYR A 68 -11.65 7.72 -8.09
C TYR A 68 -11.51 6.82 -9.34
N PRO A 69 -10.55 7.10 -10.23
CA PRO A 69 -10.43 6.35 -11.48
C PRO A 69 -10.14 4.88 -11.20
N ALA A 70 -10.80 4.00 -11.95
CA ALA A 70 -10.65 2.56 -11.80
C ALA A 70 -10.74 1.89 -13.16
N ASP A 71 -9.73 1.08 -13.48
CA ASP A 71 -9.76 0.15 -14.61
C ASP A 71 -9.01 -1.11 -14.19
N LEU A 72 -9.74 -1.95 -13.44
CA LEU A 72 -9.16 -3.13 -12.79
C LEU A 72 -8.65 -4.17 -13.80
N GLU A 73 -9.29 -4.31 -14.96
CA GLU A 73 -8.84 -5.25 -15.98
C GLU A 73 -7.53 -4.75 -16.61
N SER A 74 -7.45 -3.47 -16.98
CA SER A 74 -6.18 -2.89 -17.45
C SER A 74 -5.07 -3.00 -16.41
N ASP A 75 -5.38 -2.79 -15.13
CA ASP A 75 -4.40 -2.91 -14.05
C ASP A 75 -3.86 -4.35 -13.90
N LYS A 76 -4.74 -5.35 -13.97
CA LYS A 76 -4.33 -6.76 -13.94
C LYS A 76 -3.41 -7.10 -15.10
N GLU A 77 -3.77 -6.69 -16.31
CA GLU A 77 -2.95 -6.93 -17.52
C GLU A 77 -1.55 -6.31 -17.36
N LYS A 78 -1.47 -5.06 -16.88
CA LYS A 78 -0.20 -4.37 -16.63
C LYS A 78 0.65 -5.08 -15.57
N LEU A 79 0.06 -5.49 -14.45
CA LEU A 79 0.78 -6.18 -13.38
C LEU A 79 1.24 -7.58 -13.80
N GLU A 80 0.43 -8.30 -14.55
CA GLU A 80 0.79 -9.59 -15.11
C GLU A 80 1.95 -9.45 -16.10
N ALA A 81 1.88 -8.49 -17.03
CA ALA A 81 2.95 -8.19 -17.96
C ALA A 81 4.25 -7.73 -17.26
N ALA A 82 4.14 -7.06 -16.11
CA ALA A 82 5.28 -6.65 -15.29
C ALA A 82 5.86 -7.79 -14.43
N GLY A 83 5.26 -8.99 -14.46
CA GLY A 83 5.77 -10.17 -13.77
C GLY A 83 5.47 -10.20 -12.27
N VAL A 84 4.40 -9.54 -11.81
CA VAL A 84 3.96 -9.60 -10.41
C VAL A 84 3.57 -11.02 -10.04
N ASP A 85 4.07 -11.49 -8.90
CA ASP A 85 3.83 -12.85 -8.43
C ASP A 85 2.45 -12.96 -7.77
N VAL A 86 2.08 -11.96 -6.96
CA VAL A 86 0.77 -11.88 -6.28
C VAL A 86 0.16 -10.48 -6.40
N LEU A 87 -1.09 -10.43 -6.84
CA LEU A 87 -1.96 -9.27 -6.68
C LEU A 87 -2.88 -9.49 -5.47
N PHE A 88 -2.66 -8.70 -4.42
CA PHE A 88 -3.59 -8.61 -3.28
C PHE A 88 -4.71 -7.61 -3.58
N LEU A 89 -5.92 -8.13 -3.76
CA LEU A 89 -7.10 -7.37 -4.18
C LEU A 89 -8.23 -7.52 -3.14
N PRO A 90 -8.06 -6.97 -1.92
CA PRO A 90 -9.03 -7.11 -0.85
C PRO A 90 -10.26 -6.24 -1.06
N THR A 91 -11.36 -6.66 -0.45
CA THR A 91 -12.54 -5.79 -0.30
C THR A 91 -12.38 -4.85 0.89
N ARG A 92 -13.25 -3.84 0.99
CA ARG A 92 -13.30 -2.96 2.17
C ARG A 92 -13.48 -3.75 3.46
N ASN A 93 -14.37 -4.75 3.48
CA ASN A 93 -14.70 -5.49 4.70
C ASN A 93 -13.53 -6.38 5.18
N GLU A 94 -12.68 -6.83 4.26
CA GLU A 94 -11.45 -7.55 4.59
C GLU A 94 -10.44 -6.67 5.33
N ILE A 95 -10.33 -5.39 4.92
CA ILE A 95 -9.43 -4.44 5.56
C ILE A 95 -10.08 -3.83 6.82
N TYR A 96 -11.33 -3.40 6.73
CA TYR A 96 -12.08 -2.73 7.78
C TYR A 96 -13.33 -3.55 8.13
N PRO A 97 -13.23 -4.50 9.07
CA PRO A 97 -14.39 -5.27 9.53
C PRO A 97 -15.42 -4.37 10.23
N GLU A 98 -16.63 -4.90 10.41
CA GLU A 98 -17.69 -4.20 11.12
C GLU A 98 -17.22 -3.78 12.54
N GLY A 99 -17.53 -2.54 12.92
CA GLY A 99 -17.13 -2.00 14.22
C GLY A 99 -15.64 -1.66 14.35
N TYR A 100 -14.91 -1.50 13.25
CA TYR A 100 -13.51 -1.07 13.23
C TYR A 100 -13.26 0.23 14.03
N LYS A 101 -12.28 0.22 14.95
CA LYS A 101 -12.04 1.31 15.92
C LYS A 101 -10.58 1.74 16.06
N THR A 102 -9.64 1.07 15.40
CA THR A 102 -8.20 1.29 15.63
C THR A 102 -7.61 2.16 14.54
N TYR A 103 -6.91 3.22 14.89
CA TYR A 103 -6.25 4.09 13.92
C TYR A 103 -4.83 4.36 14.35
N VAL A 104 -3.94 4.51 13.37
CA VAL A 104 -2.55 4.93 13.58
C VAL A 104 -2.47 6.39 13.17
N ASN A 105 -1.77 7.20 13.97
CA ASN A 105 -1.53 8.61 13.68
C ASN A 105 -0.06 8.93 13.95
N VAL A 106 0.55 9.71 13.07
CA VAL A 106 1.88 10.27 13.29
C VAL A 106 1.68 11.74 13.65
N GLU A 107 2.08 12.12 14.85
CA GLU A 107 1.89 13.47 15.38
C GLU A 107 2.84 14.47 14.71
N GLU A 108 2.49 15.76 14.75
CA GLU A 108 3.26 16.93 14.26
C GLU A 108 3.48 17.03 12.74
N ILE A 109 3.93 15.95 12.09
CA ILE A 109 4.26 15.91 10.65
C ILE A 109 2.97 16.01 9.81
N THR A 110 1.87 15.49 10.35
CA THR A 110 0.55 15.47 9.70
C THR A 110 -0.22 16.78 9.86
N GLU A 111 0.30 17.73 10.64
CA GLU A 111 -0.34 19.03 10.92
C GLU A 111 0.12 20.15 9.97
N ARG A 112 1.10 19.84 9.10
CA ARG A 112 1.71 20.78 8.15
C ARG A 112 1.40 20.39 6.69
N LEU A 113 1.57 21.33 5.77
CA LEU A 113 1.43 21.13 4.31
C LEU A 113 0.11 20.46 3.89
N CYS A 114 0.15 19.31 3.21
CA CYS A 114 -1.04 18.62 2.72
C CYS A 114 -1.96 18.17 3.86
N GLY A 115 -1.40 17.84 5.02
CA GLY A 115 -2.17 17.42 6.19
C GLY A 115 -3.08 18.50 6.76
N LYS A 116 -2.66 19.78 6.67
CA LYS A 116 -3.51 20.93 7.03
C LYS A 116 -4.72 21.10 6.10
N LYS A 117 -4.58 20.73 4.82
CA LYS A 117 -5.65 20.83 3.81
C LYS A 117 -6.59 19.63 3.81
N ARG A 118 -6.12 18.46 4.26
CA ARG A 118 -6.90 17.21 4.31
C ARG A 118 -6.87 16.61 5.71
N PRO A 119 -7.66 17.16 6.65
CA PRO A 119 -7.75 16.64 8.01
C PRO A 119 -8.09 15.13 7.97
N ALA A 120 -7.31 14.33 8.69
CA ALA A 120 -7.40 12.86 8.76
C ALA A 120 -6.85 12.05 7.56
N HIS A 121 -6.37 12.66 6.47
CA HIS A 121 -5.81 11.92 5.32
C HIS A 121 -4.65 10.99 5.73
N PHE A 122 -3.63 11.53 6.41
CA PHE A 122 -2.48 10.74 6.83
C PHE A 122 -2.80 9.72 7.91
N ARG A 123 -3.81 9.95 8.76
CA ARG A 123 -4.34 8.93 9.67
C ARG A 123 -4.89 7.74 8.89
N GLY A 124 -5.63 8.02 7.80
CA GLY A 124 -6.11 6.98 6.87
C GLY A 124 -4.97 6.21 6.19
N VAL A 125 -3.97 6.94 5.68
CA VAL A 125 -2.79 6.35 5.02
C VAL A 125 -1.99 5.46 5.97
N THR A 126 -1.58 5.98 7.13
CA THR A 126 -0.81 5.22 8.13
C THR A 126 -1.58 3.99 8.62
N THR A 127 -2.88 4.14 8.88
CA THR A 127 -3.74 3.03 9.27
C THR A 127 -3.77 1.92 8.21
N VAL A 128 -3.99 2.24 6.93
CA VAL A 128 -4.04 1.21 5.89
C VAL A 128 -2.67 0.59 5.64
N VAL A 129 -1.59 1.39 5.64
CA VAL A 129 -0.24 0.91 5.38
C VAL A 129 0.23 -0.06 6.46
N VAL A 130 0.02 0.25 7.75
CA VAL A 130 0.34 -0.68 8.86
C VAL A 130 -0.41 -1.99 8.70
N LYS A 131 -1.69 -1.92 8.33
CA LYS A 131 -2.49 -3.14 8.11
C LYS A 131 -1.92 -3.96 6.95
N LEU A 132 -1.63 -3.33 5.82
CA LEU A 132 -1.05 -4.01 4.66
C LEU A 132 0.32 -4.63 5.00
N PHE A 133 1.17 -3.95 5.76
CA PHE A 133 2.45 -4.52 6.22
C PHE A 133 2.24 -5.73 7.14
N ASN A 134 1.28 -5.68 8.06
CA ASN A 134 0.95 -6.83 8.92
C ASN A 134 0.32 -8.01 8.17
N ILE A 135 -0.31 -7.76 7.02
CA ILE A 135 -0.94 -8.78 6.18
C ILE A 135 0.08 -9.42 5.24
N VAL A 136 0.77 -8.59 4.45
CA VAL A 136 1.71 -9.02 3.40
C VAL A 136 3.06 -9.44 3.99
N ARG A 137 3.45 -8.89 5.16
CA ARG A 137 4.75 -9.11 5.81
C ARG A 137 5.93 -8.92 4.85
N PRO A 138 6.01 -7.78 4.15
CA PRO A 138 7.09 -7.55 3.21
C PRO A 138 8.42 -7.33 3.91
N HIS A 139 9.49 -7.69 3.23
CA HIS A 139 10.84 -7.34 3.65
C HIS A 139 11.20 -5.93 3.17
N ILE A 140 10.75 -5.57 1.96
CA ILE A 140 10.93 -4.25 1.37
C ILE A 140 9.58 -3.77 0.83
N ALA A 141 9.21 -2.53 1.12
CA ALA A 141 8.08 -1.86 0.50
C ALA A 141 8.54 -0.66 -0.32
N PHE A 142 8.02 -0.57 -1.55
CA PHE A 142 8.46 0.40 -2.55
C PHE A 142 7.45 1.53 -2.70
N PHE A 143 7.93 2.78 -2.61
CA PHE A 143 7.10 3.98 -2.70
C PHE A 143 7.73 5.00 -3.65
N GLY A 144 6.87 5.82 -4.26
CA GLY A 144 7.33 6.92 -5.11
C GLY A 144 7.64 8.20 -4.34
N GLU A 145 8.66 8.94 -4.79
CA GLU A 145 9.05 10.24 -4.22
C GLU A 145 8.04 11.36 -4.51
N LYS A 146 7.17 11.19 -5.51
CA LYS A 146 6.15 12.17 -5.90
C LYS A 146 5.31 12.65 -4.70
N ASP A 147 5.02 11.74 -3.75
CA ASP A 147 4.33 12.05 -2.50
C ASP A 147 5.31 12.07 -1.31
N TRP A 148 6.30 12.96 -1.35
CA TRP A 148 7.33 13.11 -0.30
C TRP A 148 6.73 13.09 1.11
N GLN A 149 5.70 13.89 1.39
CA GLN A 149 5.14 13.98 2.74
C GLN A 149 4.59 12.64 3.23
N GLN A 150 3.97 11.85 2.34
CA GLN A 150 3.53 10.49 2.65
C GLN A 150 4.73 9.60 3.00
N LEU A 151 5.81 9.68 2.24
CA LEU A 151 7.03 8.90 2.49
C LEU A 151 7.65 9.21 3.86
N ILE A 152 7.76 10.49 4.25
CA ILE A 152 8.24 10.85 5.60
C ILE A 152 7.33 10.25 6.67
N VAL A 153 6.01 10.39 6.52
CA VAL A 153 5.03 9.88 7.50
C VAL A 153 5.15 8.37 7.64
N ILE A 154 5.23 7.63 6.54
CA ILE A 154 5.38 6.16 6.55
C ILE A 154 6.72 5.76 7.18
N ARG A 155 7.82 6.42 6.84
CA ARG A 155 9.15 6.14 7.44
C ARG A 155 9.16 6.37 8.94
N THR A 156 8.57 7.49 9.38
CA THR A 156 8.43 7.83 10.81
C THR A 156 7.64 6.74 11.53
N MET A 157 6.49 6.36 10.97
CA MET A 157 5.63 5.31 11.52
C MET A 157 6.34 3.94 11.61
N VAL A 158 7.06 3.54 10.56
CA VAL A 158 7.82 2.28 10.53
C VAL A 158 8.88 2.25 11.61
N ARG A 159 9.65 3.34 11.76
CA ARG A 159 10.65 3.48 12.83
C ARG A 159 10.00 3.45 14.21
N ASP A 160 8.99 4.27 14.45
CA ASP A 160 8.41 4.47 15.79
C ASP A 160 7.65 3.24 16.30
N LEU A 161 7.06 2.47 15.38
CA LEU A 161 6.38 1.21 15.70
C LEU A 161 7.32 -0.01 15.64
N ASN A 162 8.62 0.19 15.46
CA ASN A 162 9.65 -0.87 15.40
C ASN A 162 9.32 -1.95 14.35
N MET A 163 8.89 -1.54 13.16
CA MET A 163 8.54 -2.47 12.09
C MET A 163 9.79 -2.88 11.31
N ASP A 164 9.89 -4.16 10.97
CA ASP A 164 11.05 -4.73 10.26
C ASP A 164 11.12 -4.37 8.76
N VAL A 165 10.05 -3.79 8.20
CA VAL A 165 9.97 -3.48 6.77
C VAL A 165 10.93 -2.36 6.38
N ILE A 166 11.72 -2.59 5.33
CA ILE A 166 12.57 -1.56 4.73
C ILE A 166 11.74 -0.74 3.75
N ILE A 167 11.83 0.58 3.83
CA ILE A 167 11.15 1.50 2.92
C ILE A 167 12.11 1.99 1.84
N GLU A 168 11.97 1.46 0.63
CA GLU A 168 12.72 1.89 -0.56
C GLU A 168 11.90 2.92 -1.34
N GLU A 169 12.49 4.09 -1.57
CA GLU A 169 11.96 5.14 -2.41
C GLU A 169 12.52 5.07 -3.83
N LEU A 170 11.71 5.49 -4.81
CA LEU A 170 12.17 5.68 -6.18
C LEU A 170 11.85 7.09 -6.67
N PRO A 171 12.73 7.70 -7.47
CA PRO A 171 12.39 8.86 -8.28
C PRO A 171 11.27 8.46 -9.25
N ILE A 172 10.13 9.16 -9.19
CA ILE A 172 8.99 9.01 -10.10
C ILE A 172 8.60 10.35 -10.67
#